data_AF-A0A2V8QQY0-F1
#
_entry.id   AF-A0A2V8QQY0-F1
#
_cell.length_a   1.000
_cell.length_b   1.000
_cell.length_c   1.000
_cell.angle_alpha   90.00
_cell.angle_beta   90.00
_cell.angle_gamma   90.00
#
_symmetry.space_group_name_H-M   'P 1'
#
loop_
_entity.id
_entity.type
_entity.pdbx_description
1 polymer ?
#
loop_
_entity_poly.entity_id
_entity_poly.type
_entity_poly.pdbx_seq_one_letter_code
_entity_poly.pdbx_strand_id
1 'polypeptide(L)'
;MVMLVAASAREIVVRRSFARYLVEQDKHQGRSRESSESSSRLVNMQSVSSHASALRVVQKRSAKADASDSDPEAHLESYRLCVDYLASAEEALRSPNLTPENRVALRSGQDRVRTLQKHHLLTWARSSARSLTHEAQQRARLYQKVEVANRALDCIDSALKVYPDEEELNESAGAVREFITSSRVAHWVELAERAA
;
A
#
# COMPACT_ATOMS: atom_id res chain seq x y z
N MET A 1 17.38 -9.20 -29.89
CA MET A 1 17.35 -7.79 -29.45
C MET A 1 15.97 -7.55 -28.83
N VAL A 2 15.95 -7.00 -27.61
CA VAL A 2 14.80 -6.42 -26.86
C VAL A 2 13.68 -7.37 -26.39
N MET A 3 13.66 -7.65 -25.08
CA MET A 3 12.44 -7.85 -24.26
C MET A 3 12.79 -7.40 -22.83
N LEU A 4 12.85 -6.08 -22.61
CA LEU A 4 13.13 -5.54 -21.27
C LEU A 4 12.54 -4.14 -21.09
N VAL A 5 11.23 -3.99 -21.32
CA VAL A 5 10.50 -2.79 -20.85
C VAL A 5 9.04 -3.15 -20.60
N ALA A 6 8.69 -3.57 -19.38
CA ALA A 6 7.29 -3.57 -18.93
C ALA A 6 7.11 -3.60 -17.39
N ALA A 7 8.10 -3.14 -16.60
CA ALA A 7 7.97 -3.13 -15.13
C ALA A 7 7.77 -1.73 -14.52
N SER A 8 8.10 -0.65 -15.24
CA SER A 8 8.19 0.70 -14.66
C SER A 8 6.89 1.51 -14.67
N ALA A 9 5.85 1.09 -15.40
CA ALA A 9 4.60 1.86 -15.50
C ALA A 9 3.64 1.65 -14.32
N ARG A 10 3.75 0.54 -13.58
CA ARG A 10 2.86 0.23 -12.45
C ARG A 10 3.19 1.02 -11.18
N GLU A 11 4.41 1.55 -11.08
CA GLU A 11 4.94 2.19 -9.85
C GLU A 11 4.54 3.67 -9.70
N ILE A 12 4.34 4.38 -10.82
CA ILE A 12 3.94 5.81 -10.82
C ILE A 12 2.47 5.98 -10.43
N VAL A 13 1.61 4.98 -10.71
CA VAL A 13 0.19 5.00 -10.35
C VAL A 13 -0.01 4.83 -8.84
N VAL A 14 0.83 4.03 -8.18
CA VAL A 14 0.79 3.79 -6.72
C VAL A 14 0.92 5.11 -5.95
N ARG A 15 1.86 5.98 -6.32
CA ARG A 15 2.05 7.26 -5.62
C ARG A 15 0.86 8.21 -5.75
N ARG A 16 0.09 8.13 -6.85
CA ARG A 16 -1.02 9.05 -7.13
C ARG A 16 -2.38 8.55 -6.61
N SER A 17 -2.56 7.23 -6.44
CA SER A 17 -3.80 6.67 -5.86
C SER A 17 -3.81 6.75 -4.33
N PHE A 18 -2.67 6.54 -3.68
CA PHE A 18 -2.53 6.71 -2.23
C PHE A 18 -2.52 8.17 -1.80
N ALA A 19 -2.28 9.10 -2.73
CA ALA A 19 -2.40 10.54 -2.48
C ALA A 19 -3.82 10.92 -2.01
N ARG A 20 -4.90 10.24 -2.44
CA ARG A 20 -6.24 10.55 -1.93
C ARG A 20 -6.42 10.19 -0.46
N TYR A 21 -5.79 9.11 0.02
CA TYR A 21 -5.82 8.73 1.43
C TYR A 21 -4.85 9.58 2.28
N LEU A 22 -3.81 10.14 1.66
CA LEU A 22 -2.80 11.01 2.28
C LEU A 22 -3.18 12.50 2.28
N VAL A 23 -3.94 13.00 1.30
CA VAL A 23 -4.32 14.42 1.20
C VAL A 23 -5.22 14.84 2.38
N GLU A 24 -5.92 13.90 3.02
CA GLU A 24 -6.61 14.15 4.30
C GLU A 24 -5.64 14.28 5.50
N GLN A 25 -4.41 13.77 5.42
CA GLN A 25 -3.44 13.69 6.53
C GLN A 25 -2.22 14.64 6.38
N ASP A 26 -1.91 15.10 5.17
CA ASP A 26 -0.62 15.71 4.81
C ASP A 26 -0.64 17.26 4.76
N LYS A 27 -1.27 17.91 5.75
CA LYS A 27 -1.18 19.39 5.94
C LYS A 27 -0.01 19.82 6.83
N HIS A 28 0.84 18.90 7.30
CA HIS A 28 1.90 19.21 8.26
C HIS A 28 3.19 18.42 7.97
N GLN A 29 4.04 18.97 7.09
CA GLN A 29 5.52 19.04 7.21
C GLN A 29 6.18 19.05 5.84
N GLY A 30 6.62 20.22 5.41
CA GLY A 30 7.62 20.35 4.36
C GLY A 30 9.00 20.51 4.98
N ARG A 31 10.03 19.89 4.37
CA ARG A 31 11.24 20.63 3.96
C ARG A 31 12.28 19.83 3.16
N SER A 32 13.07 20.65 2.48
CA SER A 32 14.02 20.47 1.38
C SER A 32 15.22 19.53 1.57
N ARG A 33 15.69 19.07 0.40
CA ARG A 33 16.97 18.42 0.10
C ARG A 33 18.13 19.43 0.10
N GLU A 34 19.33 18.96 0.42
CA GLU A 34 20.58 19.50 -0.12
C GLU A 34 21.64 18.40 -0.31
N SER A 35 22.38 18.53 -1.40
CA SER A 35 23.34 17.59 -2.00
C SER A 35 24.77 17.95 -1.66
N SER A 36 25.69 16.97 -1.62
CA SER A 36 27.13 17.22 -1.84
C SER A 36 27.84 15.96 -2.33
N GLU A 37 28.56 16.10 -3.44
CA GLU A 37 29.36 15.09 -4.12
C GLU A 37 30.77 14.99 -3.49
N SER A 38 31.23 13.77 -3.20
CA SER A 38 32.62 13.32 -3.43
C SER A 38 32.85 11.90 -2.90
N SER A 39 33.65 11.11 -3.65
CA SER A 39 34.19 9.78 -3.33
C SER A 39 33.43 8.55 -3.84
N SER A 40 33.37 8.34 -5.15
CA SER A 40 32.60 7.25 -5.79
C SER A 40 32.84 5.82 -5.26
N ARG A 41 34.02 5.47 -4.72
CA ARG A 41 34.26 4.13 -4.13
C ARG A 41 33.83 4.01 -2.68
N LEU A 42 34.13 5.02 -1.85
CA LEU A 42 33.67 5.05 -0.45
C LEU A 42 32.16 5.28 -0.38
N VAL A 43 31.62 6.12 -1.27
CA VAL A 43 30.18 6.35 -1.48
C VAL A 43 29.50 5.06 -1.93
N ASN A 44 30.12 4.23 -2.76
CA ASN A 44 29.52 2.95 -3.18
C ASN A 44 29.45 1.94 -2.03
N MET A 45 30.52 1.77 -1.24
CA MET A 45 30.46 0.92 -0.03
C MET A 45 29.52 1.47 1.03
N GLN A 46 29.47 2.79 1.22
CA GLN A 46 28.53 3.44 2.13
C GLN A 46 27.08 3.31 1.64
N SER A 47 26.83 3.41 0.34
CA SER A 47 25.51 3.22 -0.28
C SER A 47 25.05 1.77 -0.14
N VAL A 48 25.91 0.78 -0.37
CA VAL A 48 25.55 -0.63 -0.20
C VAL A 48 25.31 -0.98 1.27
N SER A 49 26.17 -0.48 2.17
CA SER A 49 25.97 -0.58 3.61
C SER A 49 24.64 0.09 4.05
N SER A 50 24.30 1.23 3.43
CA SER A 50 23.05 1.94 3.63
C SER A 50 21.83 1.16 3.12
N HIS A 51 21.91 0.50 1.97
CA HIS A 51 20.81 -0.35 1.48
C HIS A 51 20.65 -1.62 2.33
N ALA A 52 21.74 -2.21 2.81
CA ALA A 52 21.68 -3.34 3.72
C ALA A 52 21.06 -2.95 5.08
N SER A 53 21.37 -1.77 5.61
CA SER A 53 20.76 -1.27 6.84
C SER A 53 19.28 -0.90 6.64
N ALA A 54 18.94 -0.25 5.52
CA ALA A 54 17.56 0.04 5.15
C ALA A 54 16.72 -1.24 5.01
N LEU A 55 17.27 -2.29 4.39
CA LEU A 55 16.61 -3.59 4.30
C LEU A 55 16.31 -4.19 5.68
N ARG A 56 17.26 -4.09 6.63
CA ARG A 56 17.04 -4.53 8.01
C ARG A 56 15.94 -3.72 8.71
N VAL A 57 15.87 -2.42 8.46
CA VAL A 57 14.80 -1.58 8.99
C VAL A 57 13.44 -2.01 8.45
N VAL A 58 13.33 -2.23 7.14
CA VAL A 58 12.10 -2.75 6.49
C VAL A 58 11.69 -4.07 7.12
N GLN A 59 12.62 -5.03 7.24
CA GLN A 59 12.34 -6.35 7.82
C GLN A 59 11.92 -6.26 9.28
N LYS A 60 12.58 -5.42 10.08
CA LYS A 60 12.24 -5.22 11.50
C LYS A 60 10.86 -4.59 11.66
N ARG A 61 10.52 -3.60 10.84
CA ARG A 61 9.21 -2.92 10.89
C ARG A 61 8.10 -3.84 10.41
N SER A 62 8.35 -4.60 9.34
CA SER A 62 7.48 -5.65 8.85
C SER A 62 7.16 -6.68 9.92
N ALA A 63 8.17 -7.25 10.58
CA ALA A 63 7.98 -8.21 11.67
C ALA A 63 7.22 -7.62 12.87
N LYS A 64 7.38 -6.32 13.15
CA LYS A 64 6.61 -5.64 14.19
C LYS A 64 5.14 -5.49 13.81
N ALA A 65 4.85 -5.15 12.55
CA ALA A 65 3.48 -5.06 12.07
C ALA A 65 2.78 -6.42 12.16
N ASP A 66 3.46 -7.50 11.75
CA ASP A 66 2.92 -8.86 11.84
C ASP A 66 2.67 -9.31 13.30
N ALA A 67 3.46 -8.82 14.27
CA ALA A 67 3.21 -9.10 15.69
C ALA A 67 2.02 -8.32 16.27
N SER A 68 1.53 -7.31 15.55
CA SER A 68 0.47 -6.39 15.98
C SER A 68 -0.84 -6.70 15.25
N ASP A 69 -1.15 -7.99 15.03
CA ASP A 69 -2.22 -8.63 14.23
C ASP A 69 -3.53 -7.84 13.98
N SER A 70 -3.88 -6.88 14.83
CA SER A 70 -5.08 -6.06 14.76
C SER A 70 -4.91 -4.61 14.29
N ASP A 71 -3.72 -4.13 13.93
CA ASP A 71 -3.50 -2.72 13.54
C ASP A 71 -3.26 -2.57 12.01
N PRO A 72 -4.30 -2.25 11.22
CA PRO A 72 -4.16 -2.08 9.77
C PRO A 72 -3.16 -0.98 9.41
N GLU A 73 -3.09 0.08 10.20
CA GLU A 73 -2.23 1.23 9.98
C GLU A 73 -0.74 0.84 10.04
N ALA A 74 -0.36 -0.10 10.93
CA ALA A 74 0.99 -0.64 10.99
C ALA A 74 1.39 -1.38 9.69
N HIS A 75 0.45 -2.08 9.05
CA HIS A 75 0.67 -2.70 7.74
C HIS A 75 0.79 -1.65 6.64
N LEU A 76 -0.02 -0.58 6.67
CA LEU A 76 0.08 0.51 5.69
C LEU A 76 1.42 1.24 5.78
N GLU A 77 1.92 1.51 6.98
CA GLU A 77 3.25 2.08 7.20
C GLU A 77 4.35 1.17 6.67
N SER A 78 4.27 -0.13 6.96
CA SER A 78 5.24 -1.12 6.48
C SER A 78 5.24 -1.24 4.96
N TYR A 79 4.06 -1.17 4.33
CA TYR A 79 3.94 -1.08 2.86
C TYR A 79 4.65 0.15 2.30
N ARG A 80 4.46 1.34 2.89
CA ARG A 80 5.11 2.57 2.45
C ARG A 80 6.64 2.47 2.54
N LEU A 81 7.16 1.91 3.63
CA LEU A 81 8.59 1.64 3.76
C LEU A 81 9.12 0.69 2.68
N CYS A 82 8.34 -0.31 2.27
CA CYS A 82 8.70 -1.18 1.17
C CYS A 82 8.75 -0.41 -0.16
N VAL A 83 7.78 0.45 -0.44
CA VAL A 83 7.77 1.30 -1.65
C VAL A 83 9.00 2.20 -1.68
N ASP A 84 9.33 2.85 -0.56
CA ASP A 84 10.49 3.75 -0.47
C ASP A 84 11.80 3.00 -0.69
N TYR A 85 11.95 1.82 -0.08
CA TYR A 85 13.11 0.97 -0.29
C TYR A 85 13.24 0.53 -1.76
N LEU A 86 12.15 0.06 -2.38
CA LEU A 86 12.18 -0.41 -3.77
C LEU A 86 12.55 0.73 -4.74
N ALA A 87 11.97 1.91 -4.55
CA ALA A 87 12.29 3.09 -5.34
C ALA A 87 13.76 3.51 -5.18
N SER A 88 14.29 3.49 -3.94
CA SER A 88 15.69 3.80 -3.65
C SER A 88 16.64 2.76 -4.24
N ALA A 89 16.31 1.48 -4.13
CA ALA A 89 17.09 0.38 -4.70
C ALA A 89 17.10 0.42 -6.23
N GLU A 90 15.97 0.73 -6.86
CA GLU A 90 15.87 0.88 -8.31
C GLU A 90 16.74 2.05 -8.81
N GLU A 91 16.70 3.19 -8.12
CA GLU A 91 17.55 4.34 -8.43
C GLU A 91 19.03 3.98 -8.30
N ALA A 92 19.41 3.28 -7.22
CA ALA A 92 20.78 2.82 -7.05
C ALA A 92 21.20 1.88 -8.20
N LEU A 93 20.36 0.92 -8.61
CA LEU A 93 20.67 0.00 -9.72
C LEU A 93 20.96 0.71 -11.05
N ARG A 94 20.45 1.92 -11.28
CA ARG A 94 20.75 2.73 -12.47
C ARG A 94 22.18 3.29 -12.46
N SER A 95 22.82 3.40 -11.29
CA SER A 95 24.19 3.89 -11.20
C SER A 95 25.16 2.93 -11.89
N PRO A 96 26.04 3.41 -12.79
CA PRO A 96 27.04 2.58 -13.46
C PRO A 96 28.14 2.10 -12.50
N ASN A 97 28.31 2.76 -11.35
CA ASN A 97 29.42 2.54 -10.42
C ASN A 97 29.23 1.34 -9.49
N LEU A 98 28.08 0.66 -9.52
CA LEU A 98 27.83 -0.54 -8.72
C LEU A 98 28.57 -1.77 -9.26
N THR A 99 29.30 -2.44 -8.38
CA THR A 99 29.96 -3.72 -8.69
C THR A 99 28.92 -4.79 -8.99
N PRO A 100 29.26 -5.83 -9.78
CA PRO A 100 28.35 -6.93 -10.08
C PRO A 100 27.77 -7.60 -8.82
N GLU A 101 28.60 -7.87 -7.81
CA GLU A 101 28.14 -8.50 -6.57
C GLU A 101 27.11 -7.63 -5.83
N ASN A 102 27.35 -6.32 -5.76
CA ASN A 102 26.44 -5.40 -5.10
C ASN A 102 25.12 -5.27 -5.84
N ARG A 103 25.12 -5.34 -7.18
CA ARG A 103 23.87 -5.39 -7.98
C ARG A 103 23.08 -6.66 -7.69
N VAL A 104 23.74 -7.81 -7.59
CA VAL A 104 23.09 -9.08 -7.26
C VAL A 104 22.47 -9.02 -5.87
N ALA A 105 23.22 -8.53 -4.87
CA ALA A 105 22.72 -8.36 -3.51
C ALA A 105 21.51 -7.42 -3.45
N LEU A 106 21.55 -6.29 -4.18
CA LEU A 106 20.47 -5.32 -4.21
C LEU A 106 19.21 -5.87 -4.89
N ARG A 107 19.35 -6.63 -5.99
CA ARG A 107 18.23 -7.33 -6.64
C ARG A 107 17.60 -8.37 -5.73
N SER A 108 18.41 -9.18 -5.05
CA SER A 108 17.92 -10.14 -4.05
C SER A 108 17.17 -9.43 -2.91
N GLY A 109 17.64 -8.26 -2.48
CA GLY A 109 16.93 -7.37 -1.56
C GLY A 109 15.57 -6.92 -2.09
N GLN A 110 15.51 -6.44 -3.34
CA GLN A 110 14.25 -6.06 -3.99
C GLN A 110 13.25 -7.21 -4.04
N ASP A 111 13.68 -8.42 -4.40
CA ASP A 111 12.78 -9.57 -4.50
C ASP A 111 12.15 -9.91 -3.13
N ARG A 112 12.95 -9.86 -2.06
CA ARG A 112 12.45 -10.03 -0.70
C ARG A 112 11.46 -8.94 -0.30
N VAL A 113 11.75 -7.68 -0.62
CA VAL A 113 10.87 -6.55 -0.27
C VAL A 113 9.59 -6.54 -1.11
N ARG A 114 9.60 -7.01 -2.37
CA ARG A 114 8.37 -7.16 -3.17
C ARG A 114 7.38 -8.13 -2.52
N THR A 115 7.86 -9.24 -1.95
CA THR A 115 7.01 -10.16 -1.19
C THR A 115 6.40 -9.47 0.03
N LEU A 116 7.19 -8.73 0.80
CA LEU A 116 6.70 -7.97 1.96
C LEU A 116 5.72 -6.87 1.57
N GLN A 117 6.01 -6.16 0.48
CA GLN A 117 5.15 -5.10 -0.06
C GLN A 117 3.76 -5.66 -0.38
N LYS A 118 3.70 -6.80 -1.08
CA LYS A 118 2.44 -7.48 -1.38
C LYS A 118 1.71 -7.86 -0.09
N HIS A 119 2.40 -8.59 0.80
CA HIS A 119 1.85 -9.03 2.08
C HIS A 119 1.20 -7.89 2.87
N HIS A 120 1.93 -6.80 3.09
CA HIS A 120 1.43 -5.68 3.89
C HIS A 120 0.28 -4.93 3.21
N LEU A 121 0.31 -4.74 1.88
CA LEU A 121 -0.78 -4.07 1.18
C LEU A 121 -2.09 -4.86 1.29
N LEU A 122 -2.03 -6.16 1.05
CA LEU A 122 -3.21 -7.02 1.08
C LEU A 122 -3.75 -7.16 2.51
N THR A 123 -2.86 -7.27 3.50
CA THR A 123 -3.25 -7.36 4.91
C THR A 123 -3.93 -6.07 5.38
N TRP A 124 -3.35 -4.91 5.06
CA TRP A 124 -3.99 -3.62 5.33
C TRP A 124 -5.39 -3.54 4.70
N ALA A 125 -5.50 -3.80 3.39
CA ALA A 125 -6.78 -3.67 2.69
C ALA A 125 -7.85 -4.59 3.28
N ARG A 126 -7.50 -5.85 3.57
CA ARG A 126 -8.41 -6.83 4.19
C ARG A 126 -8.86 -6.37 5.58
N SER A 127 -7.91 -5.99 6.45
CA SER A 127 -8.22 -5.62 7.83
C SER A 127 -8.99 -4.30 7.92
N SER A 128 -8.61 -3.29 7.13
CA SER A 128 -9.34 -2.02 7.05
C SER A 128 -10.75 -2.21 6.50
N ALA A 129 -10.92 -2.96 5.40
CA ALA A 129 -12.24 -3.20 4.83
C ALA A 129 -13.15 -3.98 5.78
N ARG A 130 -12.62 -4.98 6.49
CA ARG A 130 -13.38 -5.73 7.50
C ARG A 130 -13.82 -4.83 8.66
N SER A 131 -12.91 -4.02 9.19
CA SER A 131 -13.19 -3.09 10.29
C SER A 131 -14.28 -2.07 9.89
N LEU A 132 -14.12 -1.45 8.72
CA LEU A 132 -15.08 -0.48 8.18
C LEU A 132 -16.43 -1.11 7.86
N THR A 133 -16.47 -2.32 7.30
CA THR A 133 -17.74 -3.01 7.03
C THR A 133 -18.49 -3.32 8.32
N HIS A 134 -17.78 -3.77 9.35
CA HIS A 134 -18.37 -3.98 10.68
C HIS A 134 -18.89 -2.66 11.28
N GLU A 135 -18.11 -1.57 11.18
CA GLU A 135 -18.56 -0.24 11.60
C GLU A 135 -19.82 0.19 10.83
N ALA A 136 -19.87 -0.03 9.51
CA ALA A 136 -21.01 0.30 8.67
C ALA A 136 -22.26 -0.46 9.10
N GLN A 137 -22.16 -1.73 9.47
CA GLN A 137 -23.29 -2.53 9.98
C GLN A 137 -23.90 -1.93 11.26
N GLN A 138 -23.07 -1.30 12.09
CA GLN A 138 -23.49 -0.69 13.36
C GLN A 138 -24.10 0.71 13.21
N ARG A 139 -23.96 1.37 12.06
CA ARG A 139 -24.52 2.73 11.88
C ARG A 139 -26.04 2.67 11.79
N ALA A 140 -26.76 3.58 12.45
CA ALA A 140 -28.22 3.59 12.39
C ALA A 140 -28.76 4.21 11.09
N ARG A 141 -28.13 5.28 10.60
CA ARG A 141 -28.61 6.05 9.45
C ARG A 141 -28.05 5.49 8.15
N LEU A 142 -28.90 5.32 7.13
CA LEU A 142 -28.50 4.79 5.82
C LEU A 142 -27.30 5.54 5.23
N TYR A 143 -27.31 6.87 5.25
CA TYR A 143 -26.21 7.65 4.64
C TYR A 143 -24.86 7.31 5.29
N GLN A 144 -24.83 7.15 6.62
CA GLN A 144 -23.61 6.78 7.37
C GLN A 144 -23.18 5.35 7.05
N LYS A 145 -24.14 4.40 6.98
CA LYS A 145 -23.87 3.01 6.56
C LYS A 145 -23.16 3.00 5.20
N VAL A 146 -23.73 3.70 4.24
CA VAL A 146 -23.24 3.74 2.85
C VAL A 146 -21.90 4.46 2.77
N GLU A 147 -21.71 5.57 3.48
CA GLU A 147 -20.44 6.31 3.52
C GLU A 147 -19.30 5.43 4.05
N VAL A 148 -19.50 4.76 5.20
CA VAL A 148 -18.48 3.90 5.81
C VAL A 148 -18.20 2.67 4.92
N ALA A 149 -19.23 2.08 4.31
CA ALA A 149 -19.05 0.97 3.37
C ALA A 149 -18.29 1.37 2.09
N ASN A 150 -18.51 2.59 1.57
CA ASN A 150 -17.72 3.09 0.45
C ASN A 150 -16.25 3.27 0.82
N ARG A 151 -15.94 3.72 2.05
CA ARG A 151 -14.55 3.78 2.53
C ARG A 151 -13.91 2.39 2.57
N ALA A 152 -14.66 1.34 2.92
CA ALA A 152 -14.18 -0.04 2.85
C ALA A 152 -13.83 -0.45 1.40
N LEU A 153 -14.69 -0.09 0.43
CA LEU A 153 -14.40 -0.29 -0.99
C LEU A 153 -13.16 0.47 -1.45
N ASP A 154 -12.97 1.71 -1.01
CA ASP A 154 -11.79 2.49 -1.38
C ASP A 154 -10.47 1.83 -0.92
N CYS A 155 -10.46 1.19 0.25
CA CYS A 155 -9.33 0.40 0.73
C CYS A 155 -9.04 -0.80 -0.21
N ILE A 156 -10.08 -1.56 -0.57
CA ILE A 156 -9.97 -2.73 -1.45
C ILE A 156 -9.51 -2.30 -2.85
N ASP A 157 -10.16 -1.30 -3.44
CA ASP A 157 -9.86 -0.80 -4.78
C ASP A 157 -8.44 -0.19 -4.84
N SER A 158 -7.92 0.32 -3.74
CA SER A 158 -6.52 0.79 -3.67
C SER A 158 -5.53 -0.35 -3.76
N ALA A 159 -5.80 -1.51 -3.16
CA ALA A 159 -4.97 -2.70 -3.30
C ALA A 159 -5.12 -3.35 -4.69
N LEU A 160 -6.34 -3.47 -5.22
CA LEU A 160 -6.61 -4.08 -6.53
C LEU A 160 -6.00 -3.29 -7.70
N LYS A 161 -5.77 -1.98 -7.55
CA LYS A 161 -4.98 -1.21 -8.53
C LYS A 161 -3.55 -1.71 -8.70
N VAL A 162 -2.99 -2.32 -7.65
CA VAL A 162 -1.60 -2.83 -7.63
C VAL A 162 -1.57 -4.33 -7.92
N TYR A 163 -2.49 -5.08 -7.31
CA TYR A 163 -2.64 -6.53 -7.46
C TYR A 163 -4.08 -6.85 -7.90
N PRO A 164 -4.39 -6.73 -9.21
CA PRO A 164 -5.76 -6.91 -9.71
C PRO A 164 -6.27 -8.34 -9.64
N ASP A 165 -5.35 -9.31 -9.64
CA ASP A 165 -5.64 -10.75 -9.71
C ASP A 165 -5.90 -11.37 -8.32
N GLU A 166 -6.09 -10.56 -7.27
CA GLU A 166 -6.35 -11.03 -5.90
C GLU A 166 -7.83 -11.39 -5.74
N GLU A 167 -8.16 -12.67 -5.91
CA GLU A 167 -9.52 -13.21 -5.87
C GLU A 167 -10.27 -12.86 -4.57
N GLU A 168 -9.65 -13.10 -3.40
CA GLU A 168 -10.27 -12.80 -2.10
C GLU A 168 -10.69 -11.32 -1.95
N LEU A 169 -9.89 -10.39 -2.48
CA LEU A 169 -10.21 -8.96 -2.45
C LEU A 169 -11.32 -8.61 -3.43
N ASN A 170 -11.35 -9.23 -4.61
CA ASN A 170 -12.44 -9.06 -5.57
C ASN A 170 -13.78 -9.57 -5.00
N GLU A 171 -13.78 -10.73 -4.35
CA GLU A 171 -14.95 -11.26 -3.63
C GLU A 171 -15.40 -10.31 -2.52
N SER A 172 -14.45 -9.81 -1.72
CA SER A 172 -14.73 -8.83 -0.67
C SER A 172 -15.35 -7.55 -1.23
N ALA A 173 -14.84 -7.05 -2.37
CA ALA A 173 -15.42 -5.88 -3.03
C ALA A 173 -16.85 -6.14 -3.51
N GLY A 174 -17.13 -7.34 -4.05
CA GLY A 174 -18.47 -7.79 -4.41
C GLY A 174 -19.41 -7.75 -3.22
N ALA A 175 -19.03 -8.38 -2.10
CA ALA A 175 -19.82 -8.43 -0.88
C ALA A 175 -20.13 -7.03 -0.32
N VAL A 176 -19.17 -6.11 -0.34
CA VAL A 176 -19.41 -4.74 0.13
C VAL A 176 -20.34 -3.96 -0.81
N ARG A 177 -20.24 -4.13 -2.14
CA ARG A 177 -21.18 -3.52 -3.11
C ARG A 177 -22.60 -4.07 -2.93
N GLU A 178 -22.73 -5.37 -2.68
CA GLU A 178 -24.01 -6.01 -2.37
C GLU A 178 -24.60 -5.48 -1.06
N PHE A 179 -23.78 -5.34 -0.01
CA PHE A 179 -24.19 -4.74 1.26
C PHE A 179 -24.72 -3.30 1.10
N ILE A 180 -24.07 -2.47 0.28
CA ILE A 180 -24.53 -1.11 -0.01
C ILE A 180 -25.89 -1.15 -0.72
N THR A 181 -26.02 -2.03 -1.71
CA THR A 181 -27.25 -2.15 -2.51
C THR A 181 -28.41 -2.63 -1.65
N SER A 182 -28.22 -3.69 -0.86
CA SER A 182 -29.24 -4.24 0.03
C SER A 182 -29.67 -3.23 1.11
N SER A 183 -28.72 -2.47 1.68
CA SER A 183 -29.02 -1.41 2.64
C SER A 183 -29.91 -0.32 2.05
N ARG A 184 -29.67 0.07 0.79
CA ARG A 184 -30.51 1.06 0.09
C ARG A 184 -31.91 0.53 -0.18
N VAL A 185 -32.02 -0.71 -0.67
CA VAL A 185 -33.32 -1.34 -0.95
C VAL A 185 -34.15 -1.46 0.32
N ALA A 186 -33.56 -1.96 1.42
CA ALA A 186 -34.26 -2.09 2.70
C ALA A 186 -34.83 -0.75 3.19
N HIS A 187 -34.06 0.34 3.04
CA HIS A 187 -34.53 1.67 3.41
C HIS A 187 -35.73 2.14 2.56
N TRP A 188 -35.71 1.89 1.25
CA TRP A 188 -36.84 2.26 0.39
C TRP A 188 -38.10 1.45 0.69
N VAL A 189 -37.95 0.16 1.02
CA VAL A 189 -39.07 -0.69 1.45
C VAL A 189 -39.68 -0.15 2.75
N GLU A 190 -38.86 0.15 3.75
CA GLU A 190 -39.31 0.70 5.03
C GLU A 190 -40.05 2.05 4.86
N LEU A 191 -39.58 2.91 3.94
CA LEU A 191 -40.26 4.16 3.62
C LEU A 191 -41.62 3.93 2.94
N ALA A 192 -41.73 2.95 2.05
CA ALA A 192 -42.97 2.61 1.38
C ALA A 192 -44.01 2.03 2.36
N GLU A 193 -43.59 1.15 3.26
CA GLU A 193 -44.45 0.54 4.29
C GLU A 193 -45.00 1.58 5.27
N ARG A 194 -44.21 2.60 5.63
CA ARG A 194 -44.68 3.70 6.51
C ARG A 194 -45.69 4.65 5.85
N ALA A 195 -45.77 4.64 4.52
CA ALA A 195 -46.64 5.53 3.75
C ALA A 195 -47.99 4.87 3.37
N ALA A 196 -48.15 3.57 3.63
CA ALA A 196 -49.38 2.80 3.42
C ALA A 196 -50.25 2.78 4.67
#